data_AF-A0A6I7QS13-F1
#
_entry.id   AF-A0A6I7QS13-F1
#
_cell.length_a   1.000
_cell.length_b   1.000
_cell.length_c   1.000
_cell.angle_alpha   90.00
_cell.angle_beta   90.00
_cell.angle_gamma   90.00
#
_symmetry.space_group_name_H-M   'P 1'
#
loop_
_entity.id
_entity.type
_entity.pdbx_description
1 polymer ?
#
loop_
_entity_poly.entity_id
_entity_poly.type
_entity_poly.pdbx_seq_one_letter_code
_entity_poly.pdbx_strand_id
1 'polypeptide(L)'
;MRSFVPLAVLVPVLLLPALLMTGCNRSLESVQVRVEADDAETLHAVKVSDLGRRSRDEESFVVPLPGSRSRPFRFRVESAGDHPVRLDHPEARLTVTLSGDTAGGELTLFSGDAGQRYPFSGNIRDHRETRGERYRLSFPLDRLREAPWEIEFSAAAGSAGYRVEEIRFGRDGVRMEIEDSPGFVHADALLPVTLTDTSLELPALRGVIRDHAQALLIEYHAGEELFRDRRDRPVTTVTISTEEGATRELEMRLRPGSRLLPVRPGYWLPGASSLTIEGRDGLSLKGIKPLPIPADPLEPVLIELEELQRWSRELWRREEFELFAWSAYPGILWMDHRDYGTQARMFTRLAFFVEKRGYQGRLLTDAQLENRHGWNAHNYRPEGLAAFFNTAHSTGFTLNREERELLEIVVARGLLVENVGDEAGTPWLPGSGGILSISQDSFPALRRLLTVHEAMHGVFYEEPAFRRTAFDYWDHVLTQREREFWQLFFSWMTYDPDDRYLMVNEFQAYLLQQGEANANWYFGTRTADRLRTAQPHRAESINLMLRDYPDTFIRAAAALNESLFQESGMVGGDPFCLRPLD
;
A
#
# COMPACT_ATOMS: atom_id res chain seq x y z
N MET A 1 20.04 38.04 -76.81
CA MET A 1 21.28 37.80 -76.03
C MET A 1 20.82 37.49 -74.60
N ARG A 2 20.85 36.22 -74.16
CA ARG A 2 21.82 35.64 -73.19
C ARG A 2 21.89 36.45 -71.88
N SER A 3 21.72 35.96 -70.64
CA SER A 3 21.45 34.64 -70.03
C SER A 3 21.10 34.87 -68.53
N PHE A 4 20.19 34.06 -67.95
CA PHE A 4 20.22 33.34 -66.63
C PHE A 4 21.18 33.83 -65.50
N VAL A 5 20.84 33.99 -64.19
CA VAL A 5 20.26 33.14 -63.10
C VAL A 5 19.99 34.04 -61.83
N PRO A 6 19.23 33.61 -60.78
CA PRO A 6 18.44 34.47 -59.86
C PRO A 6 18.96 34.56 -58.40
N LEU A 7 18.31 35.41 -57.55
CA LEU A 7 17.80 35.17 -56.18
C LEU A 7 17.63 36.51 -55.40
N ALA A 8 16.46 36.75 -54.76
CA ALA A 8 16.32 37.32 -53.40
C ALA A 8 14.83 37.51 -53.02
N VAL A 9 14.57 37.38 -51.72
CA VAL A 9 13.31 37.09 -51.02
C VAL A 9 12.84 38.33 -50.22
N LEU A 10 11.52 38.60 -50.15
CA LEU A 10 10.70 38.64 -48.91
C LEU A 10 9.25 39.15 -49.14
N VAL A 11 8.37 38.66 -48.25
CA VAL A 11 6.89 38.63 -48.15
C VAL A 11 6.46 39.56 -46.96
N PRO A 12 5.18 39.79 -46.51
CA PRO A 12 3.80 39.44 -46.97
C PRO A 12 2.80 40.63 -47.02
N VAL A 13 1.53 40.38 -47.40
CA VAL A 13 0.33 40.50 -46.51
C VAL A 13 -1.02 40.52 -47.29
N LEU A 14 -1.96 39.71 -46.77
CA LEU A 14 -3.45 39.70 -46.86
C LEU A 14 -4.16 39.45 -48.20
N LEU A 15 -5.01 38.41 -48.21
CA LEU A 15 -6.32 38.42 -48.89
C LEU A 15 -7.30 37.46 -48.19
N LEU A 16 -8.44 38.02 -47.77
CA LEU A 16 -9.71 37.33 -47.52
C LEU A 16 -10.45 37.16 -48.86
N PRO A 17 -11.33 36.16 -48.98
CA PRO A 17 -12.70 36.54 -49.31
C PRO A 17 -13.78 35.73 -48.57
N ALA A 18 -14.95 36.36 -48.50
CA ALA A 18 -16.18 35.90 -47.88
C ALA A 18 -17.23 35.49 -48.93
N LEU A 19 -17.98 34.41 -48.64
CA LEU A 19 -19.45 34.20 -48.78
C LEU A 19 -20.12 34.44 -50.17
N LEU A 20 -21.01 33.62 -50.75
CA LEU A 20 -22.00 32.64 -50.24
C LEU A 20 -22.60 31.78 -51.40
N MET A 21 -22.98 30.55 -51.04
CA MET A 21 -24.14 29.74 -51.49
C MET A 21 -24.18 29.16 -52.91
N THR A 22 -23.87 27.87 -53.03
CA THR A 22 -24.87 26.83 -53.34
C THR A 22 -24.41 25.52 -52.70
N GLY A 23 -25.34 24.84 -52.03
CA GLY A 23 -25.07 23.65 -51.25
C GLY A 23 -24.67 22.44 -52.11
N CYS A 24 -23.59 21.79 -51.70
CA CYS A 24 -23.42 20.36 -51.85
C CYS A 24 -23.17 19.79 -50.44
N ASN A 25 -24.10 18.95 -50.00
CA ASN A 25 -23.90 18.02 -48.91
C ASN A 25 -22.59 17.25 -49.11
N ARG A 26 -21.64 17.43 -48.19
CA ARG A 26 -20.71 16.36 -47.84
C ARG A 26 -21.25 15.75 -46.56
N SER A 27 -21.81 14.55 -46.66
CA SER A 27 -21.98 13.69 -45.50
C SER A 27 -20.62 13.57 -44.81
N LEU A 28 -20.61 13.64 -43.48
CA LEU A 28 -19.43 13.28 -42.68
C LEU A 28 -19.30 11.75 -42.71
N GLU A 29 -18.80 11.24 -43.83
CA GLU A 29 -18.57 9.82 -44.10
C GLU A 29 -17.23 9.31 -43.53
N SER A 30 -16.51 10.07 -42.72
CA SER A 30 -15.26 9.59 -42.13
C SER A 30 -14.93 10.27 -40.81
N VAL A 31 -15.26 9.60 -39.69
CA VAL A 31 -14.39 9.67 -38.51
C VAL A 31 -13.07 9.01 -38.94
N GLN A 32 -11.97 9.75 -39.01
CA GLN A 32 -10.66 9.15 -39.26
C GLN A 32 -10.19 8.48 -37.96
N VAL A 33 -10.27 7.15 -37.95
CA VAL A 33 -9.75 6.32 -36.87
C VAL A 33 -8.31 5.96 -37.20
N ARG A 34 -7.35 6.45 -36.41
CA ARG A 34 -5.94 6.05 -36.52
C ARG A 34 -5.67 4.96 -35.49
N VAL A 35 -5.16 3.82 -35.95
CA VAL A 35 -4.81 2.66 -35.13
C VAL A 35 -3.28 2.53 -35.17
N GLU A 36 -2.61 2.70 -34.04
CA GLU A 36 -1.16 2.49 -33.89
C GLU A 36 -0.91 1.36 -32.89
N ALA A 37 0.06 0.49 -33.18
CA ALA A 37 0.47 -0.64 -32.37
C ALA A 37 2.00 -0.69 -32.30
N ASP A 38 2.54 -1.03 -31.13
CA ASP A 38 3.99 -0.95 -30.87
C ASP A 38 4.77 -2.21 -31.32
N ASP A 39 4.10 -3.36 -31.48
CA ASP A 39 4.66 -4.58 -32.08
C ASP A 39 3.87 -4.98 -33.33
N ALA A 40 4.52 -4.88 -34.49
CA ALA A 40 3.89 -5.00 -35.80
C ALA A 40 3.44 -6.43 -36.20
N GLU A 41 3.73 -7.47 -35.40
CA GLU A 41 3.60 -8.84 -35.89
C GLU A 41 2.29 -9.56 -35.55
N THR A 42 1.43 -9.09 -34.63
CA THR A 42 0.18 -9.82 -34.31
C THR A 42 -0.98 -8.93 -33.89
N LEU A 43 -1.39 -7.98 -34.73
CA LEU A 43 -2.72 -7.38 -34.64
C LEU A 43 -3.37 -7.34 -36.03
N HIS A 44 -4.47 -8.10 -36.17
CA HIS A 44 -5.36 -7.96 -37.31
C HIS A 44 -5.99 -6.57 -37.28
N ALA A 45 -6.05 -5.89 -38.43
CA ALA A 45 -6.68 -4.57 -38.54
C ALA A 45 -8.09 -4.60 -37.92
N VAL A 46 -8.48 -3.57 -37.19
CA VAL A 46 -9.78 -3.47 -36.52
C VAL A 46 -10.65 -2.45 -37.25
N LYS A 47 -11.92 -2.78 -37.47
CA LYS A 47 -12.93 -1.89 -38.05
C LYS A 47 -13.87 -1.40 -36.95
N VAL A 48 -14.04 -0.08 -36.86
CA VAL A 48 -14.97 0.56 -35.93
C VAL A 48 -16.12 1.17 -36.73
N SER A 49 -17.35 0.80 -36.39
CA SER A 49 -18.57 1.31 -37.02
C SER A 49 -19.44 2.02 -36.00
N ASP A 50 -19.84 3.26 -36.28
CA ASP A 50 -20.88 3.95 -35.52
C ASP A 50 -22.25 3.33 -35.83
N LEU A 51 -22.99 2.95 -34.79
CA LEU A 51 -24.32 2.34 -34.91
C LEU A 51 -25.46 3.36 -34.70
N GLY A 52 -25.16 4.65 -34.54
CA GLY A 52 -26.09 5.68 -34.06
C GLY A 52 -27.14 6.22 -35.05
N ARG A 53 -28.22 5.46 -35.32
CA ARG A 53 -29.66 5.86 -35.51
C ARG A 53 -30.37 4.87 -36.45
N ARG A 54 -31.41 4.17 -35.98
CA ARG A 54 -32.50 3.74 -36.88
C ARG A 54 -33.25 5.00 -37.36
N SER A 55 -33.28 5.23 -38.66
CA SER A 55 -33.78 6.46 -39.31
C SER A 55 -35.27 6.71 -39.06
N ARG A 56 -35.65 8.00 -38.93
CA ARG A 56 -36.43 8.69 -39.98
C ARG A 56 -36.39 10.21 -39.73
N ASP A 57 -35.86 10.89 -40.73
CA ASP A 57 -36.10 12.27 -41.15
C ASP A 57 -35.99 13.39 -40.10
N GLU A 58 -34.79 13.97 -39.96
CA GLU A 58 -34.53 15.42 -39.80
C GLU A 58 -33.01 15.64 -39.57
N GLU A 59 -32.37 16.35 -40.52
CA GLU A 59 -30.95 16.70 -40.53
C GLU A 59 -30.71 18.03 -39.80
N SER A 60 -30.17 17.97 -38.58
CA SER A 60 -29.32 19.02 -37.99
C SER A 60 -28.63 18.50 -36.74
N PHE A 61 -27.30 18.61 -36.67
CA PHE A 61 -26.47 18.27 -35.51
C PHE A 61 -26.27 19.51 -34.63
N VAL A 62 -27.11 19.68 -33.61
CA VAL A 62 -26.86 20.51 -32.42
C VAL A 62 -27.63 19.87 -31.27
N VAL A 63 -26.92 19.49 -30.18
CA VAL A 63 -27.28 19.28 -28.74
C VAL A 63 -28.72 18.83 -28.40
N PRO A 64 -29.01 18.02 -27.35
CA PRO A 64 -30.36 18.03 -26.82
C PRO A 64 -30.66 19.43 -26.25
N LEU A 65 -31.49 20.18 -26.98
CA LEU A 65 -32.30 21.27 -26.47
C LEU A 65 -32.97 20.86 -25.14
N PRO A 66 -33.30 21.81 -24.24
CA PRO A 66 -33.95 21.51 -22.96
C PRO A 66 -35.21 20.68 -23.19
N GLY A 67 -35.20 19.42 -22.73
CA GLY A 67 -36.36 18.50 -22.81
C GLY A 67 -36.21 17.27 -23.72
N SER A 68 -35.09 17.08 -24.43
CA SER A 68 -34.84 15.86 -25.22
C SER A 68 -34.23 14.74 -24.36
N ARG A 69 -34.86 13.55 -24.35
CA ARG A 69 -34.32 12.33 -23.70
C ARG A 69 -32.99 11.96 -24.36
N SER A 70 -31.89 11.88 -23.59
CA SER A 70 -30.57 11.47 -24.09
C SER A 70 -30.67 10.12 -24.81
N ARG A 71 -30.27 10.08 -26.09
CA ARG A 71 -30.11 8.81 -26.82
C ARG A 71 -28.66 8.36 -26.64
N PRO A 72 -28.43 7.06 -26.38
CA PRO A 72 -27.08 6.55 -26.17
C PRO A 72 -26.26 6.58 -27.46
N PHE A 73 -24.96 6.84 -27.33
CA PHE A 73 -23.98 6.71 -28.39
C PHE A 73 -23.47 5.26 -28.42
N ARG A 74 -23.47 4.60 -29.59
CA ARG A 74 -23.09 3.18 -29.69
C ARG A 74 -22.09 2.94 -30.81
N PHE A 75 -20.98 2.29 -30.48
CA PHE A 75 -19.96 1.85 -31.43
C PHE A 75 -19.94 0.33 -31.51
N ARG A 76 -19.58 -0.20 -32.68
CA ARG A 76 -19.23 -1.61 -32.87
C ARG A 76 -17.78 -1.71 -33.30
N VAL A 77 -17.02 -2.53 -32.59
CA VAL A 77 -15.62 -2.83 -32.85
C VAL A 77 -15.55 -4.27 -33.34
N GLU A 78 -15.08 -4.47 -34.57
CA GLU A 78 -14.99 -5.77 -35.21
C GLU A 78 -13.64 -5.94 -35.91
N SER A 79 -13.25 -7.19 -36.21
CA SER A 79 -12.05 -7.41 -37.03
C SER A 79 -12.28 -6.90 -38.44
N ALA A 80 -11.27 -6.26 -39.03
CA ALA A 80 -11.27 -5.85 -40.44
C ALA A 80 -10.92 -7.02 -41.38
N GLY A 81 -10.61 -8.22 -40.86
CA GLY A 81 -10.36 -9.45 -41.62
C GLY A 81 -11.07 -10.68 -41.03
N ASP A 82 -10.83 -11.86 -41.61
CA ASP A 82 -11.52 -13.12 -41.26
C ASP A 82 -11.09 -13.73 -39.89
N HIS A 83 -10.18 -13.08 -39.17
CA HIS A 83 -9.69 -13.54 -37.88
C HIS A 83 -10.30 -12.72 -36.73
N PRO A 84 -10.85 -13.35 -35.69
CA PRO A 84 -11.42 -12.63 -34.55
C PRO A 84 -10.33 -11.85 -33.78
N VAL A 85 -10.67 -10.65 -33.30
CA VAL A 85 -9.80 -9.93 -32.35
C VAL A 85 -9.86 -10.66 -31.01
N ARG A 86 -8.71 -11.10 -30.51
CA ARG A 86 -8.57 -11.80 -29.22
C ARG A 86 -7.78 -10.98 -28.21
N LEU A 87 -8.28 -10.94 -26.98
CA LEU A 87 -7.57 -10.37 -25.84
C LEU A 87 -6.99 -11.50 -25.00
N ASP A 88 -5.74 -11.87 -25.29
CA ASP A 88 -5.08 -13.03 -24.66
C ASP A 88 -4.37 -12.68 -23.33
N HIS A 89 -4.49 -11.44 -22.85
CA HIS A 89 -3.84 -10.99 -21.61
C HIS A 89 -4.86 -10.84 -20.45
N PRO A 90 -4.61 -11.44 -19.26
CA PRO A 90 -5.53 -11.42 -18.12
C PRO A 90 -5.75 -10.00 -17.52
N GLU A 91 -4.86 -9.06 -17.83
CA GLU A 91 -4.93 -7.65 -17.36
C GLU A 91 -5.38 -6.67 -18.47
N ALA A 92 -5.99 -7.13 -19.57
CA ALA A 92 -6.44 -6.22 -20.62
C ALA A 92 -7.52 -5.24 -20.12
N ARG A 93 -7.39 -3.95 -20.47
CA ARG A 93 -8.31 -2.89 -20.06
C ARG A 93 -8.86 -2.10 -21.25
N LEU A 94 -10.06 -1.57 -21.11
CA LEU A 94 -10.63 -0.52 -21.94
C LEU A 94 -10.45 0.81 -21.23
N THR A 95 -9.70 1.74 -21.82
CA THR A 95 -9.58 3.11 -21.30
C THR A 95 -10.40 4.06 -22.17
N VAL A 96 -11.19 4.93 -21.57
CA VAL A 96 -12.01 5.92 -22.28
C VAL A 96 -11.72 7.31 -21.73
N THR A 97 -11.40 8.26 -22.60
CA THR A 97 -11.30 9.68 -22.25
C THR A 97 -12.58 10.40 -22.65
N LEU A 98 -13.17 11.16 -21.73
CA LEU A 98 -14.41 11.93 -21.91
C LEU A 98 -14.18 13.41 -21.60
N SER A 99 -14.92 14.32 -22.23
CA SER A 99 -15.04 15.74 -21.82
C SER A 99 -16.50 16.19 -21.77
N GLY A 100 -16.85 17.14 -20.90
CA GLY A 100 -18.23 17.65 -20.75
C GLY A 100 -18.90 17.28 -19.41
N ASP A 101 -20.24 17.31 -19.37
CA ASP A 101 -21.01 17.02 -18.15
C ASP A 101 -21.05 15.53 -17.86
N THR A 102 -20.27 15.12 -16.87
CA THR A 102 -20.10 13.74 -16.40
C THR A 102 -20.87 13.45 -15.12
N ALA A 103 -21.92 14.22 -14.79
CA ALA A 103 -22.78 14.03 -13.62
C ALA A 103 -23.51 12.67 -13.53
N GLY A 104 -23.24 11.77 -14.47
CA GLY A 104 -23.56 10.35 -14.42
C GLY A 104 -23.79 9.74 -15.80
N GLY A 105 -23.62 8.43 -15.90
CA GLY A 105 -23.88 7.66 -17.11
C GLY A 105 -23.67 6.17 -16.92
N GLU A 106 -23.91 5.41 -17.98
CA GLU A 106 -23.68 3.97 -18.03
C GLU A 106 -22.85 3.65 -19.28
N LEU A 107 -21.74 2.96 -19.10
CA LEU A 107 -21.03 2.28 -20.18
C LEU A 107 -21.51 0.83 -20.21
N THR A 108 -22.07 0.39 -21.33
CA THR A 108 -22.35 -1.02 -21.56
C THR A 108 -21.42 -1.57 -22.62
N LEU A 109 -20.70 -2.64 -22.27
CA LEU A 109 -19.87 -3.41 -23.19
C LEU A 109 -20.57 -4.72 -23.52
N PHE A 110 -20.83 -4.95 -24.79
CA PHE A 110 -21.43 -6.17 -25.31
C PHE A 110 -20.38 -6.99 -26.07
N SER A 111 -20.42 -8.31 -25.92
CA SER A 111 -19.74 -9.28 -26.79
C SER A 111 -20.72 -10.40 -27.10
N GLY A 112 -21.32 -10.39 -28.28
CA GLY A 112 -22.47 -11.25 -28.59
C GLY A 112 -23.65 -10.98 -27.63
N ASP A 113 -24.19 -12.02 -27.01
CA ASP A 113 -25.33 -11.93 -26.07
C ASP A 113 -24.90 -11.57 -24.63
N ALA A 114 -23.59 -11.54 -24.34
CA ALA A 114 -23.06 -11.19 -23.02
C ALA A 114 -22.80 -9.68 -22.93
N GLY A 115 -23.57 -8.99 -22.08
CA GLY A 115 -23.40 -7.57 -21.79
C GLY A 115 -22.87 -7.33 -20.37
N GLN A 116 -21.79 -6.56 -20.23
CA GLN A 116 -21.31 -6.02 -18.96
C GLN A 116 -21.64 -4.54 -18.86
N ARG A 117 -22.26 -4.13 -17.74
CA ARG A 117 -22.64 -2.74 -17.49
C ARG A 117 -21.75 -2.16 -16.41
N TYR A 118 -21.19 -1.00 -16.71
CA TYR A 118 -20.35 -0.23 -15.82
C TYR A 118 -21.05 1.12 -15.61
N PRO A 119 -21.85 1.25 -14.53
CA PRO A 119 -22.39 2.55 -14.15
C PRO A 119 -21.23 3.44 -13.69
N PHE A 120 -21.22 4.69 -14.13
CA PHE A 120 -20.37 5.73 -13.57
C PHE A 120 -21.27 6.85 -13.08
N SER A 121 -21.31 7.08 -11.77
CA SER A 121 -22.11 8.14 -11.16
C SER A 121 -21.28 8.87 -10.13
N GLY A 122 -21.14 10.17 -10.32
CA GLY A 122 -20.71 11.12 -9.31
C GLY A 122 -21.41 12.43 -9.64
N ASN A 123 -22.04 13.06 -8.66
CA ASN A 123 -22.30 14.49 -8.79
C ASN A 123 -20.93 15.16 -8.82
N ILE A 124 -20.32 15.30 -10.01
CA ILE A 124 -19.23 16.25 -10.21
C ILE A 124 -19.92 17.62 -10.23
N ARG A 125 -20.37 18.05 -9.05
CA ARG A 125 -20.96 19.36 -8.85
C ARG A 125 -19.80 20.33 -8.71
N ASP A 126 -19.38 20.86 -9.83
CA ASP A 126 -18.54 22.04 -9.82
C ASP A 126 -19.40 23.28 -9.49
N HIS A 127 -18.98 23.98 -8.43
CA HIS A 127 -19.33 25.36 -8.18
C HIS A 127 -18.25 26.27 -8.79
N ARG A 128 -18.15 26.36 -10.12
CA ARG A 128 -18.17 27.60 -10.94
C ARG A 128 -17.54 27.36 -12.32
N GLU A 129 -18.33 27.67 -13.36
CA GLU A 129 -17.92 28.02 -14.73
C GLU A 129 -16.47 27.68 -15.15
N THR A 130 -16.24 26.48 -15.68
CA THR A 130 -15.05 26.21 -16.49
C THR A 130 -15.38 25.45 -17.79
N ARG A 131 -14.78 25.93 -18.87
CA ARG A 131 -14.64 25.23 -20.14
C ARG A 131 -13.58 24.15 -19.99
N GLY A 132 -13.93 22.89 -20.22
CA GLY A 132 -13.03 21.90 -20.83
C GLY A 132 -12.27 20.93 -19.91
N GLU A 133 -12.90 20.35 -18.90
CA GLU A 133 -12.30 19.23 -18.15
C GLU A 133 -12.40 17.88 -18.89
N ARG A 134 -11.43 17.00 -18.62
CA ARG A 134 -11.29 15.66 -19.22
C ARG A 134 -11.18 14.56 -18.17
N TYR A 135 -11.92 13.49 -18.37
CA TYR A 135 -11.99 12.34 -17.47
C TYR A 135 -11.50 11.09 -18.18
N ARG A 136 -10.56 10.36 -17.58
CA ARG A 136 -10.08 9.08 -18.09
C ARG A 136 -10.61 7.95 -17.22
N LEU A 137 -11.43 7.07 -17.80
CA LEU A 137 -12.07 5.93 -17.15
C LEU A 137 -11.43 4.63 -17.65
N SER A 138 -11.11 3.68 -16.76
CA SER A 138 -10.45 2.42 -17.13
C SER A 138 -11.21 1.19 -16.62
N PHE A 139 -11.70 0.38 -17.55
CA PHE A 139 -12.56 -0.77 -17.32
C PHE A 139 -11.82 -2.09 -17.64
N PRO A 140 -11.83 -3.10 -16.76
CA PRO A 140 -11.22 -4.40 -17.07
C PRO A 140 -12.05 -5.16 -18.12
N LEU A 141 -11.36 -5.91 -18.99
CA LEU A 141 -11.96 -6.71 -20.08
C LEU A 141 -11.93 -8.22 -19.79
N ASP A 142 -11.82 -8.61 -18.52
CA ASP A 142 -11.63 -9.98 -18.02
C ASP A 142 -12.63 -11.03 -18.55
N ARG A 143 -13.84 -10.62 -18.97
CA ARG A 143 -14.86 -11.51 -19.57
C ARG A 143 -15.10 -11.31 -21.07
N LEU A 144 -14.42 -10.37 -21.71
CA LEU A 144 -14.57 -10.05 -23.13
C LEU A 144 -13.35 -10.61 -23.87
N ARG A 145 -13.45 -11.86 -24.34
CA ARG A 145 -12.30 -12.57 -24.93
C ARG A 145 -12.20 -12.43 -26.45
N GLU A 146 -13.33 -12.27 -27.15
CA GLU A 146 -13.39 -12.27 -28.61
C GLU A 146 -14.34 -11.17 -29.12
N ALA A 147 -13.98 -10.48 -30.20
CA ALA A 147 -14.84 -9.50 -30.89
C ALA A 147 -15.87 -10.21 -31.82
N PRO A 148 -17.01 -9.58 -32.20
CA PRO A 148 -17.30 -8.15 -32.15
C PRO A 148 -17.72 -7.65 -30.77
N TRP A 149 -17.25 -6.46 -30.42
CA TRP A 149 -17.70 -5.73 -29.23
C TRP A 149 -18.65 -4.61 -29.61
N GLU A 150 -19.74 -4.42 -28.88
CA GLU A 150 -20.51 -3.17 -28.94
C GLU A 150 -20.28 -2.37 -27.68
N ILE A 151 -20.01 -1.08 -27.82
CA ILE A 151 -19.78 -0.16 -26.70
C ILE A 151 -20.88 0.87 -26.74
N GLU A 152 -21.70 0.90 -25.71
CA GLU A 152 -22.78 1.86 -25.56
C GLU A 152 -22.51 2.81 -24.40
N PHE A 153 -22.57 4.09 -24.70
CA PHE A 153 -22.46 5.20 -23.76
C PHE A 153 -23.83 5.83 -23.58
N SER A 154 -24.39 5.71 -22.38
CA SER A 154 -25.62 6.37 -21.97
C SER A 154 -25.29 7.51 -21.01
N ALA A 155 -25.81 8.72 -21.28
CA ALA A 155 -25.74 9.83 -20.33
C ALA A 155 -26.95 9.82 -19.40
N ALA A 156 -26.75 10.18 -18.13
CA ALA A 156 -27.84 10.30 -17.18
C ALA A 156 -28.93 11.26 -17.68
N ALA A 157 -30.17 10.98 -17.29
CA ALA A 157 -31.31 11.82 -17.68
C ALA A 157 -31.14 13.24 -17.10
N GLY A 158 -31.12 14.25 -17.98
CA GLY A 158 -30.90 15.65 -17.60
C GLY A 158 -29.46 16.14 -17.65
N SER A 159 -28.49 15.28 -18.02
CA SER A 159 -27.12 15.69 -18.30
C SER A 159 -27.04 16.58 -19.55
N ALA A 160 -26.15 17.57 -19.54
CA ALA A 160 -25.77 18.36 -20.72
C ALA A 160 -24.99 17.55 -21.76
N GLY A 161 -24.63 16.31 -21.43
CA GLY A 161 -23.92 15.36 -22.29
C GLY A 161 -22.40 15.42 -22.13
N TYR A 162 -21.75 14.35 -22.56
CA TYR A 162 -20.30 14.22 -22.65
C TYR A 162 -19.87 13.88 -24.08
N ARG A 163 -18.62 14.22 -24.41
CA ARG A 163 -17.91 13.87 -25.65
C ARG A 163 -16.88 12.80 -25.33
N VAL A 164 -16.86 11.72 -26.10
CA VAL A 164 -15.78 10.73 -26.05
C VAL A 164 -14.63 11.25 -26.91
N GLU A 165 -13.45 11.38 -26.32
CA GLU A 165 -12.24 11.91 -26.96
C GLU A 165 -11.22 10.81 -27.30
N GLU A 166 -11.16 9.74 -26.53
CA GLU A 166 -10.19 8.65 -26.74
C GLU A 166 -10.76 7.32 -26.26
N ILE A 167 -10.43 6.23 -26.96
CA ILE A 167 -10.67 4.86 -26.52
C ILE A 167 -9.37 4.06 -26.68
N ARG A 168 -8.95 3.28 -25.67
CA ARG A 168 -7.76 2.41 -25.73
C ARG A 168 -8.07 0.99 -25.28
N PHE A 169 -7.41 -0.02 -25.85
CA PHE A 169 -7.61 -1.44 -25.53
C PHE A 169 -6.31 -2.19 -25.23
N GLY A 170 -6.11 -2.66 -24.00
CA GLY A 170 -4.99 -3.51 -23.59
C GLY A 170 -4.29 -3.02 -22.34
N ARG A 171 -3.10 -3.59 -22.04
CA ARG A 171 -2.19 -3.08 -20.99
C ARG A 171 -1.49 -1.81 -21.45
N ASP A 172 -1.03 -1.81 -22.71
CA ASP A 172 -0.43 -0.67 -23.43
C ASP A 172 -0.92 -0.56 -24.90
N GLY A 173 -2.04 -1.23 -25.27
CA GLY A 173 -2.44 -1.48 -26.67
C GLY A 173 -3.60 -0.63 -27.26
N VAL A 174 -3.65 -0.65 -28.61
CA VAL A 174 -4.57 0.01 -29.56
C VAL A 174 -5.18 1.32 -29.07
N ARG A 175 -4.55 2.42 -29.47
CA ARG A 175 -5.03 3.78 -29.25
C ARG A 175 -5.97 4.19 -30.39
N MET A 176 -7.16 4.67 -30.06
CA MET A 176 -8.08 5.36 -30.96
C MET A 176 -8.25 6.79 -30.48
N GLU A 177 -7.64 7.74 -31.18
CA GLU A 177 -7.76 9.17 -30.91
C GLU A 177 -8.90 9.80 -31.73
N ILE A 178 -9.67 10.66 -31.07
CA ILE A 178 -10.71 11.50 -31.68
C ILE A 178 -10.30 12.95 -31.37
N GLU A 179 -9.48 13.52 -32.25
CA GLU A 179 -8.65 14.76 -32.19
C GLU A 179 -8.80 15.83 -31.07
N ASP A 180 -7.59 16.33 -30.70
CA ASP A 180 -7.11 17.53 -30.00
C ASP A 180 -7.44 17.77 -28.52
N SER A 181 -6.48 17.56 -27.59
CA SER A 181 -5.91 18.52 -26.59
C SER A 181 -4.96 17.79 -25.59
N PRO A 182 -4.24 18.46 -24.67
CA PRO A 182 -3.22 17.85 -23.79
C PRO A 182 -3.65 17.63 -22.32
N GLY A 183 -2.97 16.68 -21.64
CA GLY A 183 -2.96 16.46 -20.17
C GLY A 183 -3.88 15.35 -19.66
N PHE A 184 -3.34 14.39 -18.87
CA PHE A 184 -4.11 13.25 -18.33
C PHE A 184 -3.68 12.82 -16.93
N VAL A 185 -4.62 12.28 -16.15
CA VAL A 185 -4.39 11.57 -14.89
C VAL A 185 -4.72 10.08 -15.11
N HIS A 186 -3.86 9.18 -14.63
CA HIS A 186 -4.07 7.72 -14.70
C HIS A 186 -4.65 7.22 -13.37
N ALA A 187 -5.85 6.64 -13.40
CA ALA A 187 -6.44 5.92 -12.27
C ALA A 187 -6.73 4.48 -12.71
N ASP A 188 -6.15 3.51 -12.01
CA ASP A 188 -6.12 2.11 -12.42
C ASP A 188 -7.17 1.25 -11.69
N ALA A 189 -8.38 1.74 -11.45
CA ALA A 189 -9.46 0.91 -10.88
C ALA A 189 -10.89 1.41 -11.17
N LEU A 190 -11.79 0.42 -11.14
CA LEU A 190 -13.27 0.41 -11.20
C LEU A 190 -14.01 1.33 -10.20
N LEU A 191 -13.33 2.27 -9.54
CA LEU A 191 -13.95 3.21 -8.63
C LEU A 191 -14.09 4.54 -9.36
N PRO A 192 -15.29 5.14 -9.48
CA PRO A 192 -15.36 6.53 -9.89
C PRO A 192 -14.53 7.33 -8.90
N VAL A 193 -13.55 8.07 -9.39
CA VAL A 193 -12.69 8.94 -8.58
C VAL A 193 -13.04 10.36 -8.95
N THR A 194 -13.51 11.15 -7.99
CA THR A 194 -13.76 12.57 -8.16
C THR A 194 -12.53 13.31 -7.65
N LEU A 195 -11.82 13.97 -8.55
CA LEU A 195 -10.78 14.93 -8.20
C LEU A 195 -11.45 16.29 -7.97
N THR A 196 -11.13 16.93 -6.86
CA THR A 196 -11.35 18.38 -6.67
C THR A 196 -9.99 19.09 -6.66
N ASP A 197 -9.99 20.42 -6.70
CA ASP A 197 -8.77 21.23 -6.59
C ASP A 197 -7.94 20.92 -5.33
N THR A 198 -8.57 20.35 -4.29
CA THR A 198 -7.95 20.14 -2.97
C THR A 198 -8.15 18.75 -2.39
N SER A 199 -8.76 17.80 -3.11
CA SER A 199 -9.01 16.45 -2.58
C SER A 199 -9.25 15.39 -3.65
N LEU A 200 -8.97 14.15 -3.29
CA LEU A 200 -9.40 12.97 -4.04
C LEU A 200 -10.57 12.32 -3.29
N GLU A 201 -11.77 12.32 -3.86
CA GLU A 201 -12.92 11.59 -3.35
C GLU A 201 -13.11 10.29 -4.13
N LEU A 202 -13.37 9.20 -3.41
CA LEU A 202 -13.74 7.89 -3.97
C LEU A 202 -15.24 7.66 -3.75
N PRO A 203 -16.12 8.17 -4.63
CA PRO A 203 -17.56 7.93 -4.51
C PRO A 203 -17.93 6.46 -4.65
N ALA A 204 -18.89 6.03 -3.82
CA ALA A 204 -19.58 4.77 -3.89
C ALA A 204 -18.69 3.51 -3.74
N LEU A 205 -18.15 3.33 -2.53
CA LEU A 205 -17.58 2.06 -2.06
C LEU A 205 -18.61 0.91 -2.03
N ARG A 206 -19.91 1.21 -2.17
CA ARG A 206 -21.00 0.23 -2.23
C ARG A 206 -20.83 -0.71 -3.42
N GLY A 207 -20.54 -1.97 -3.13
CA GLY A 207 -20.34 -3.04 -4.12
C GLY A 207 -18.87 -3.46 -4.28
N VAL A 208 -17.94 -2.56 -3.97
CA VAL A 208 -16.48 -2.82 -3.86
C VAL A 208 -16.10 -3.23 -2.44
N ILE A 209 -16.76 -2.63 -1.45
CA ILE A 209 -16.73 -3.00 -0.03
C ILE A 209 -18.11 -3.58 0.28
N ARG A 210 -18.25 -4.90 0.14
CA ARG A 210 -19.48 -5.64 0.48
C ARG A 210 -19.55 -5.97 1.97
N ASP A 211 -18.43 -5.87 2.67
CA ASP A 211 -18.31 -6.26 4.07
C ASP A 211 -17.23 -5.44 4.79
N HIS A 212 -17.31 -5.34 6.12
CA HIS A 212 -16.35 -4.64 6.98
C HIS A 212 -14.92 -5.20 6.91
N ALA A 213 -14.75 -6.36 6.26
CA ALA A 213 -13.49 -7.03 6.00
C ALA A 213 -12.67 -6.47 4.83
N GLN A 214 -13.27 -5.82 3.83
CA GLN A 214 -12.56 -5.45 2.59
C GLN A 214 -11.74 -4.16 2.75
N ALA A 215 -10.47 -4.23 2.38
CA ALA A 215 -9.57 -3.08 2.36
C ALA A 215 -9.53 -2.42 0.98
N LEU A 216 -9.18 -1.14 0.96
CA LEU A 216 -8.65 -0.42 -0.20
C LEU A 216 -7.14 -0.32 -0.01
N LEU A 217 -6.38 -0.82 -0.96
CA LEU A 217 -4.95 -0.62 -1.00
C LEU A 217 -4.66 0.64 -1.82
N ILE A 218 -4.28 1.70 -1.11
CA ILE A 218 -3.94 3.00 -1.67
C ILE A 218 -2.42 3.01 -1.93
N GLU A 219 -2.04 3.25 -3.17
CA GLU A 219 -0.67 3.52 -3.57
C GLU A 219 -0.49 5.04 -3.70
N TYR A 220 0.43 5.60 -2.94
CA TYR A 220 0.75 7.02 -2.98
C TYR A 220 2.25 7.23 -3.14
N HIS A 221 2.64 8.41 -3.59
CA HIS A 221 4.01 8.88 -3.63
C HIS A 221 4.10 10.26 -3.00
N ALA A 222 4.93 10.41 -1.96
CA ALA A 222 5.23 11.69 -1.34
C ALA A 222 6.66 12.12 -1.71
N GLY A 223 6.78 13.27 -2.39
CA GLY A 223 8.05 13.82 -2.82
C GLY A 223 8.93 14.27 -1.64
N GLU A 224 10.25 14.26 -1.82
CA GLU A 224 11.21 14.61 -0.77
C GLU A 224 11.04 16.05 -0.25
N GLU A 225 10.50 16.95 -1.08
CA GLU A 225 10.24 18.34 -0.74
C GLU A 225 9.26 18.52 0.42
N LEU A 226 8.43 17.50 0.71
CA LEU A 226 7.52 17.47 1.84
C LEU A 226 8.24 17.28 3.18
N PHE A 227 9.48 16.76 3.18
CA PHE A 227 10.19 16.28 4.36
C PHE A 227 11.40 17.15 4.72
N ARG A 228 11.21 18.48 4.70
CA ARG A 228 12.29 19.45 5.01
C ARG A 228 12.77 19.34 6.47
N ASP A 229 11.86 19.09 7.41
CA ASP A 229 12.22 18.67 8.77
C ASP A 229 11.92 17.18 8.91
N ARG A 230 12.98 16.37 8.96
CA ARG A 230 12.88 14.90 9.04
C ARG A 230 12.28 14.41 10.36
N ARG A 231 12.16 15.30 11.36
CA ARG A 231 11.54 15.00 12.66
C ARG A 231 10.04 15.24 12.68
N ASP A 232 9.49 15.94 11.69
CA ASP A 232 8.06 16.20 11.56
C ASP A 232 7.53 15.52 10.29
N ARG A 233 6.77 14.42 10.47
CA ARG A 233 6.22 13.71 9.33
C ARG A 233 5.02 14.50 8.81
N PRO A 234 5.04 14.95 7.54
CA PRO A 234 3.92 15.65 6.95
C PRO A 234 2.68 14.75 6.97
N VAL A 235 1.54 15.36 7.27
CA VAL A 235 0.26 14.66 7.39
C VAL A 235 -0.71 15.13 6.31
N THR A 236 -1.63 14.25 5.94
CA THR A 236 -2.84 14.60 5.20
C THR A 236 -4.06 13.98 5.89
N THR A 237 -5.25 14.50 5.62
CA THR A 237 -6.48 14.01 6.22
C THR A 237 -7.12 12.96 5.31
N VAL A 238 -7.57 11.85 5.91
CA VAL A 238 -8.43 10.86 5.27
C VAL A 238 -9.79 10.91 5.93
N THR A 239 -10.81 11.31 5.19
CA THR A 239 -12.20 11.40 5.66
C THR A 239 -13.02 10.25 5.09
N ILE A 240 -13.58 9.43 5.96
CA ILE A 240 -14.49 8.35 5.61
C ILE A 240 -15.91 8.82 5.92
N SER A 241 -16.85 8.65 4.99
CA SER A 241 -18.23 9.12 5.17
C SER A 241 -19.26 8.05 4.83
N THR A 242 -20.43 8.12 5.46
CA THR A 242 -21.62 7.31 5.12
C THR A 242 -22.61 8.12 4.27
N GLU A 243 -23.57 7.46 3.65
CA GLU A 243 -24.66 8.15 2.92
C GLU A 243 -25.58 8.96 3.85
N GLU A 244 -25.64 8.57 5.12
CA GLU A 244 -26.43 9.26 6.15
C GLU A 244 -25.72 10.52 6.68
N GLY A 245 -24.52 10.83 6.15
CA GLY A 245 -23.74 12.01 6.50
C GLY A 245 -22.87 11.86 7.74
N ALA A 246 -22.74 10.65 8.31
CA ALA A 246 -21.77 10.40 9.38
C ALA A 246 -20.36 10.37 8.80
N THR A 247 -19.39 10.93 9.52
CA THR A 247 -17.99 11.01 9.06
C THR A 247 -17.02 10.51 10.14
N ARG A 248 -15.85 10.05 9.69
CA ARG A 248 -14.71 9.68 10.52
C ARG A 248 -13.43 10.21 9.87
N GLU A 249 -12.65 10.97 10.61
CA GLU A 249 -11.39 11.52 10.12
C GLU A 249 -10.20 10.75 10.69
N LEU A 250 -9.23 10.49 9.82
CA LEU A 250 -7.96 9.86 10.14
C LEU A 250 -6.84 10.77 9.65
N GLU A 251 -5.80 10.94 10.46
CA GLU A 251 -4.54 11.50 10.05
C GLU A 251 -3.72 10.44 9.31
N MET A 252 -3.34 10.71 8.07
CA MET A 252 -2.41 9.92 7.28
C MET A 252 -1.03 10.57 7.34
N ARG A 253 -0.12 9.94 8.10
CA ARG A 253 1.28 10.35 8.23
C ARG A 253 2.06 9.83 7.02
N LEU A 254 2.49 10.75 6.17
CA LEU A 254 3.17 10.43 4.92
C LEU A 254 4.60 9.94 5.17
N ARG A 255 5.09 9.13 4.25
CA ARG A 255 6.50 8.69 4.20
C ARG A 255 7.08 8.99 2.82
N PRO A 256 8.38 9.32 2.71
CA PRO A 256 8.99 9.65 1.44
C PRO A 256 8.88 8.51 0.43
N GLY A 257 8.78 8.86 -0.85
CA GLY A 257 8.72 7.92 -1.95
C GLY A 257 7.37 7.24 -2.12
N SER A 258 7.36 6.13 -2.86
CA SER A 258 6.14 5.37 -3.16
C SER A 258 5.82 4.38 -2.04
N ARG A 259 4.56 4.36 -1.59
CA ARG A 259 4.11 3.61 -0.42
C ARG A 259 2.74 3.01 -0.66
N LEU A 260 2.51 1.89 0.03
CA LEU A 260 1.26 1.17 0.04
C LEU A 260 0.58 1.35 1.41
N LEU A 261 -0.70 1.71 1.38
CA LEU A 261 -1.51 1.93 2.56
C LEU A 261 -2.82 1.14 2.42
N PRO A 262 -2.97 0.00 3.10
CA PRO A 262 -4.28 -0.64 3.24
C PRO A 262 -5.13 0.17 4.22
N VAL A 263 -6.36 0.48 3.83
CA VAL A 263 -7.37 1.11 4.68
C VAL A 263 -8.64 0.29 4.59
N ARG A 264 -9.31 0.01 5.70
CA ARG A 264 -10.64 -0.63 5.72
C ARG A 264 -11.71 0.37 6.13
N PRO A 265 -12.33 1.10 5.18
CA PRO A 265 -13.33 2.11 5.50
C PRO A 265 -14.45 1.61 6.42
N GLY A 266 -14.99 0.41 6.13
CA GLY A 266 -16.06 -0.20 6.94
C GLY A 266 -15.64 -0.60 8.36
N TYR A 267 -14.33 -0.77 8.60
CA TYR A 267 -13.77 -1.03 9.92
C TYR A 267 -13.72 0.25 10.77
N TRP A 268 -13.36 1.38 10.16
CA TRP A 268 -13.30 2.68 10.83
C TRP A 268 -14.67 3.35 10.99
N LEU A 269 -15.58 3.11 10.03
CA LEU A 269 -16.93 3.65 10.04
C LEU A 269 -17.89 2.63 9.40
N PRO A 270 -18.69 1.91 10.20
CA PRO A 270 -19.70 0.99 9.68
C PRO A 270 -20.65 1.71 8.71
N GLY A 271 -20.88 1.12 7.54
CA GLY A 271 -21.69 1.74 6.48
C GLY A 271 -20.97 2.79 5.64
N ALA A 272 -19.64 2.89 5.73
CA ALA A 272 -18.82 3.73 4.87
C ALA A 272 -19.20 3.59 3.39
N SER A 273 -19.49 4.72 2.75
CA SER A 273 -19.88 4.82 1.35
C SER A 273 -18.87 5.59 0.52
N SER A 274 -18.01 6.39 1.14
CA SER A 274 -16.94 7.16 0.48
C SER A 274 -15.70 7.27 1.37
N LEU A 275 -14.55 7.45 0.71
CA LEU A 275 -13.28 7.81 1.34
C LEU A 275 -12.68 8.97 0.55
N THR A 276 -12.25 10.01 1.26
CA THR A 276 -11.64 11.21 0.70
C THR A 276 -10.25 11.39 1.28
N ILE A 277 -9.26 11.65 0.44
CA ILE A 277 -7.90 12.00 0.86
C ILE A 277 -7.66 13.46 0.49
N GLU A 278 -7.30 14.28 1.47
CA GLU A 278 -6.99 15.69 1.24
C GLU A 278 -5.73 15.80 0.34
N GLY A 279 -5.85 16.60 -0.70
CA GLY A 279 -4.79 16.89 -1.66
C GLY A 279 -3.73 17.77 -1.01
N ARG A 280 -2.48 17.51 -1.35
CA ARG A 280 -1.33 18.27 -0.83
C ARG A 280 -0.25 18.36 -1.90
N ASP A 281 0.35 19.53 -2.05
CA ASP A 281 1.51 19.71 -2.93
C ASP A 281 2.62 18.71 -2.57
N GLY A 282 3.14 18.00 -3.57
CA GLY A 282 4.16 16.95 -3.38
C GLY A 282 3.59 15.57 -3.01
N LEU A 283 2.28 15.44 -2.77
CA LEU A 283 1.61 14.16 -2.63
C LEU A 283 0.91 13.78 -3.94
N SER A 284 1.16 12.58 -4.44
CA SER A 284 0.45 12.04 -5.60
C SER A 284 -0.10 10.65 -5.31
N LEU A 285 -1.35 10.43 -5.67
CA LEU A 285 -1.98 9.11 -5.60
C LEU A 285 -1.72 8.38 -6.92
N LYS A 286 -1.12 7.19 -6.83
CA LYS A 286 -0.69 6.40 -7.99
C LYS A 286 -1.71 5.34 -8.38
N GLY A 287 -2.42 4.79 -7.41
CA GLY A 287 -3.39 3.75 -7.66
C GLY A 287 -4.19 3.42 -6.41
N ILE A 288 -5.39 2.89 -6.62
CA ILE A 288 -6.24 2.39 -5.54
C ILE A 288 -6.81 1.09 -6.04
N LYS A 289 -6.70 0.02 -5.26
CA LYS A 289 -7.27 -1.28 -5.62
C LYS A 289 -8.01 -1.91 -4.45
N PRO A 290 -9.14 -2.60 -4.70
CA PRO A 290 -9.74 -3.42 -3.66
C PRO A 290 -8.77 -4.53 -3.26
N LEU A 291 -8.65 -4.77 -1.95
CA LEU A 291 -7.83 -5.81 -1.37
C LEU A 291 -8.71 -6.65 -0.42
N PRO A 292 -9.18 -7.81 -0.88
CA PRO A 292 -9.96 -8.71 -0.02
C PRO A 292 -9.08 -9.32 1.07
N ILE A 293 -9.70 -9.74 2.18
CA ILE A 293 -9.05 -10.64 3.14
C ILE A 293 -8.82 -11.98 2.44
N PRO A 294 -7.59 -12.54 2.49
CA PRO A 294 -7.34 -13.86 1.93
C PRO A 294 -8.21 -14.93 2.59
N ALA A 295 -8.76 -15.83 1.78
CA ALA A 295 -9.56 -16.95 2.30
C ALA A 295 -8.71 -17.99 3.04
N ASP A 296 -7.46 -18.18 2.59
CA ASP A 296 -6.51 -19.08 3.25
C ASP A 296 -5.95 -18.40 4.52
N PRO A 297 -6.16 -18.98 5.72
CA PRO A 297 -5.62 -18.43 6.95
C PRO A 297 -4.07 -18.45 6.99
N LEU A 298 -3.38 -19.25 6.16
CA LEU A 298 -1.92 -19.22 6.01
C LEU A 298 -1.43 -18.01 5.21
N GLU A 299 -2.32 -17.36 4.45
CA GLU A 299 -2.02 -16.12 3.77
C GLU A 299 -2.28 -14.93 4.70
N PRO A 300 -1.26 -14.10 4.99
CA PRO A 300 -1.39 -12.99 5.93
C PRO A 300 -2.32 -11.91 5.40
N VAL A 301 -3.10 -11.32 6.31
CA VAL A 301 -3.85 -10.10 6.00
C VAL A 301 -2.88 -8.91 5.94
N LEU A 302 -2.78 -8.23 4.80
CA LEU A 302 -2.00 -6.99 4.71
C LEU A 302 -2.66 -5.92 5.61
N ILE A 303 -1.88 -5.34 6.51
CA ILE A 303 -2.39 -4.46 7.55
C ILE A 303 -1.51 -3.22 7.80
N GLU A 304 -2.15 -2.16 8.26
CA GLU A 304 -1.50 -0.99 8.85
C GLU A 304 -1.52 -1.14 10.39
N LEU A 305 -0.45 -0.76 11.09
CA LEU A 305 -0.28 -1.11 12.51
C LEU A 305 -1.34 -0.50 13.43
N GLU A 306 -1.95 0.62 13.06
CA GLU A 306 -3.02 1.27 13.81
C GLU A 306 -4.34 0.48 13.69
N GLU A 307 -4.59 -0.16 12.55
CA GLU A 307 -5.67 -1.16 12.40
C GLU A 307 -5.37 -2.42 13.22
N LEU A 308 -4.12 -2.91 13.20
CA LEU A 308 -3.69 -4.07 14.02
C LEU A 308 -3.93 -3.86 15.52
N GLN A 309 -3.79 -2.61 16.02
CA GLN A 309 -4.03 -2.31 17.44
C GLN A 309 -5.45 -2.58 17.88
N ARG A 310 -6.42 -2.47 16.96
CA ARG A 310 -7.84 -2.51 17.27
C ARG A 310 -8.55 -3.73 16.67
N TRP A 311 -7.83 -4.54 15.89
CA TRP A 311 -8.41 -5.61 15.09
C TRP A 311 -9.30 -6.54 15.92
N SER A 312 -10.56 -6.71 15.49
CA SER A 312 -11.53 -7.51 16.24
C SER A 312 -11.26 -9.01 16.06
N ARG A 313 -11.36 -9.75 17.16
CA ARG A 313 -11.29 -11.22 17.16
C ARG A 313 -12.43 -11.88 16.38
N GLU A 314 -13.54 -11.19 16.19
CA GLU A 314 -14.67 -11.68 15.37
C GLU A 314 -14.28 -11.79 13.89
N LEU A 315 -13.23 -11.09 13.46
CA LEU A 315 -12.70 -11.12 12.11
C LEU A 315 -11.58 -12.15 11.93
N TRP A 316 -11.20 -12.85 13.00
CA TRP A 316 -10.11 -13.82 12.93
C TRP A 316 -10.54 -15.06 12.17
N ARG A 317 -9.65 -15.52 11.31
CA ARG A 317 -9.81 -16.75 10.54
C ARG A 317 -9.36 -17.99 11.33
N ARG A 318 -8.73 -17.79 12.49
CA ARG A 318 -8.33 -18.85 13.44
C ARG A 318 -8.74 -18.49 14.85
N GLU A 319 -8.86 -19.50 15.72
CA GLU A 319 -9.31 -19.30 17.10
C GLU A 319 -8.23 -18.69 18.00
N GLU A 320 -6.96 -19.05 17.78
CA GLU A 320 -5.86 -18.76 18.70
C GLU A 320 -5.05 -17.52 18.34
N PHE A 321 -4.94 -17.19 17.05
CA PHE A 321 -4.25 -16.00 16.56
C PHE A 321 -4.71 -15.63 15.15
N GLU A 322 -4.44 -14.40 14.72
CA GLU A 322 -4.54 -14.00 13.31
C GLU A 322 -3.16 -13.63 12.77
N LEU A 323 -2.95 -13.93 11.48
CA LEU A 323 -1.70 -13.70 10.77
C LEU A 323 -1.83 -12.48 9.85
N PHE A 324 -0.91 -11.54 10.01
CA PHE A 324 -0.86 -10.31 9.24
C PHE A 324 0.50 -10.11 8.57
N ALA A 325 0.54 -9.28 7.53
CA ALA A 325 1.75 -8.78 6.92
C ALA A 325 1.76 -7.25 7.10
N TRP A 326 2.87 -6.71 7.58
CA TRP A 326 3.00 -5.28 7.78
C TRP A 326 3.08 -4.56 6.44
N SER A 327 2.11 -3.69 6.12
CA SER A 327 2.08 -2.96 4.86
C SER A 327 3.36 -2.18 4.51
N ALA A 328 4.08 -1.69 5.52
CA ALA A 328 5.35 -0.99 5.32
C ALA A 328 6.49 -1.94 4.90
N TYR A 329 6.44 -3.18 5.41
CA TYR A 329 7.43 -4.23 5.21
C TYR A 329 6.72 -5.58 5.09
N PRO A 330 6.18 -5.92 3.90
CA PRO A 330 5.33 -7.11 3.75
C PRO A 330 6.03 -8.45 4.06
N GLY A 331 7.37 -8.48 4.10
CA GLY A 331 8.16 -9.62 4.59
C GLY A 331 8.12 -9.81 6.11
N ILE A 332 7.65 -8.80 6.86
CA ILE A 332 7.47 -8.87 8.30
C ILE A 332 6.04 -9.34 8.62
N LEU A 333 5.96 -10.56 9.12
CA LEU A 333 4.72 -11.16 9.58
C LEU A 333 4.43 -10.73 11.02
N TRP A 334 3.16 -10.49 11.31
CA TRP A 334 2.66 -10.23 12.66
C TRP A 334 1.65 -11.31 13.05
N MET A 335 1.86 -11.91 14.21
CA MET A 335 0.91 -12.83 14.83
C MET A 335 0.26 -12.17 16.04
N ASP A 336 -1.04 -11.93 15.94
CA ASP A 336 -1.82 -11.36 17.03
C ASP A 336 -2.54 -12.49 17.78
N HIS A 337 -2.12 -12.75 19.01
CA HIS A 337 -2.56 -13.89 19.80
C HIS A 337 -3.74 -13.55 20.68
N ARG A 338 -4.61 -14.55 20.90
CA ARG A 338 -5.80 -14.43 21.75
C ARG A 338 -5.43 -13.98 23.16
N ASP A 339 -4.37 -14.59 23.69
CA ASP A 339 -3.95 -14.47 25.07
C ASP A 339 -2.46 -14.82 25.18
N TYR A 340 -1.82 -14.47 26.30
CA TYR A 340 -0.40 -14.79 26.53
C TYR A 340 -0.13 -16.31 26.56
N GLY A 341 -1.13 -17.13 26.90
CA GLY A 341 -0.99 -18.58 26.92
C GLY A 341 -0.81 -19.17 25.53
N THR A 342 -1.61 -18.71 24.56
CA THR A 342 -1.51 -19.09 23.13
C THR A 342 -0.18 -18.65 22.54
N GLN A 343 0.23 -17.40 22.81
CA GLN A 343 1.54 -16.87 22.41
C GLN A 343 2.69 -17.69 23.01
N ALA A 344 2.62 -18.01 24.30
CA ALA A 344 3.66 -18.72 25.02
C ALA A 344 3.88 -20.16 24.50
N ARG A 345 2.82 -20.87 24.12
CA ARG A 345 2.93 -22.22 23.54
C ARG A 345 3.72 -22.24 22.24
N MET A 346 3.65 -21.15 21.47
CA MET A 346 4.36 -21.02 20.19
C MET A 346 5.80 -20.51 20.38
N PHE A 347 6.02 -19.51 21.24
CA PHE A 347 7.27 -18.75 21.23
C PHE A 347 8.15 -18.88 22.46
N THR A 348 7.66 -19.44 23.58
CA THR A 348 8.48 -19.49 24.81
C THR A 348 9.75 -20.30 24.61
N ARG A 349 9.67 -21.49 24.01
CA ARG A 349 10.87 -22.31 23.79
C ARG A 349 11.86 -21.61 22.86
N LEU A 350 11.36 -20.95 21.82
CA LEU A 350 12.18 -20.18 20.89
C LEU A 350 12.89 -19.01 21.58
N ALA A 351 12.21 -18.28 22.48
CA ALA A 351 12.82 -17.22 23.29
C ALA A 351 13.98 -17.76 24.15
N PHE A 352 13.78 -18.92 24.77
CA PHE A 352 14.84 -19.57 25.55
C PHE A 352 16.00 -20.05 24.67
N PHE A 353 15.71 -20.51 23.47
CA PHE A 353 16.71 -20.99 22.52
C PHE A 353 17.54 -19.87 21.89
N VAL A 354 16.95 -18.71 21.61
CA VAL A 354 17.61 -17.61 20.89
C VAL A 354 18.16 -16.55 21.84
N GLU A 355 17.43 -16.18 22.90
CA GLU A 355 17.65 -14.88 23.58
C GLU A 355 18.00 -15.01 25.06
N LYS A 356 17.40 -15.98 25.77
CA LYS A 356 17.54 -16.07 27.23
C LYS A 356 18.91 -16.60 27.62
N ARG A 357 19.62 -15.81 28.43
CA ARG A 357 20.94 -16.14 28.95
C ARG A 357 20.98 -17.52 29.62
N GLY A 358 21.92 -18.34 29.18
CA GLY A 358 22.19 -19.68 29.75
C GLY A 358 21.38 -20.82 29.13
N TYR A 359 20.59 -20.54 28.08
CA TYR A 359 19.75 -21.52 27.41
C TYR A 359 19.96 -21.59 25.90
N GLN A 360 20.80 -20.73 25.33
CA GLN A 360 20.86 -20.59 23.89
C GLN A 360 21.39 -21.85 23.21
N GLY A 361 20.80 -22.17 22.06
CA GLY A 361 21.05 -23.42 21.36
C GLY A 361 20.46 -24.67 22.04
N ARG A 362 19.82 -24.55 23.21
CA ARG A 362 19.24 -25.68 23.95
C ARG A 362 17.72 -25.71 23.83
N LEU A 363 17.20 -26.83 23.35
CA LEU A 363 15.75 -27.12 23.37
C LEU A 363 15.34 -27.59 24.76
N LEU A 364 14.40 -26.86 25.37
CA LEU A 364 13.80 -27.20 26.66
C LEU A 364 12.48 -27.94 26.47
N THR A 365 12.24 -28.99 27.26
CA THR A 365 10.95 -29.71 27.22
C THR A 365 9.82 -28.84 27.80
N ASP A 366 8.56 -29.18 27.49
CA ASP A 366 7.40 -28.48 28.05
C ASP A 366 7.40 -28.50 29.58
N ALA A 367 7.77 -29.63 30.19
CA ALA A 367 7.91 -29.74 31.64
C ALA A 367 9.03 -28.82 32.20
N GLN A 368 10.10 -28.59 31.45
CA GLN A 368 11.16 -27.64 31.85
C GLN A 368 10.71 -26.19 31.71
N LEU A 369 9.80 -25.91 30.76
CA LEU A 369 9.23 -24.59 30.52
C LEU A 369 8.01 -24.28 31.39
N GLU A 370 7.49 -25.26 32.13
CA GLU A 370 6.35 -25.07 33.01
C GLU A 370 6.61 -23.92 34.00
N ASN A 371 5.67 -22.97 34.08
CA ASN A 371 5.76 -21.73 34.86
C ASN A 371 6.92 -20.79 34.48
N ARG A 372 7.59 -21.01 33.35
CA ARG A 372 8.56 -20.05 32.80
C ARG A 372 7.86 -19.08 31.87
N HIS A 373 8.21 -17.81 32.02
CA HIS A 373 7.75 -16.77 31.13
C HIS A 373 8.79 -16.55 30.01
N GLY A 374 8.34 -16.55 28.76
CA GLY A 374 9.13 -16.05 27.64
C GLY A 374 9.21 -14.53 27.71
N TRP A 375 8.36 -13.88 26.93
CA TRP A 375 8.21 -12.43 26.87
C TRP A 375 6.73 -12.06 26.63
N ASN A 376 6.39 -10.78 26.70
CA ASN A 376 5.03 -10.30 26.40
C ASN A 376 4.78 -10.04 24.90
N ALA A 377 5.86 -9.96 24.14
CA ALA A 377 5.89 -9.87 22.69
C ALA A 377 7.17 -10.55 22.21
N HIS A 378 7.22 -10.92 20.93
CA HIS A 378 8.35 -11.70 20.41
C HIS A 378 8.71 -11.27 18.99
N ASN A 379 10.01 -11.35 18.68
CA ASN A 379 10.59 -11.06 17.38
C ASN A 379 11.62 -12.10 16.97
N TYR A 380 11.43 -12.75 15.81
CA TYR A 380 12.42 -13.69 15.31
C TYR A 380 12.73 -13.48 13.83
N ARG A 381 14.03 -13.42 13.55
CA ARG A 381 14.57 -13.41 12.19
C ARG A 381 14.72 -14.83 11.64
N PRO A 382 14.76 -15.00 10.30
CA PRO A 382 14.97 -16.27 9.62
C PRO A 382 16.09 -17.14 10.19
N GLU A 383 17.24 -16.56 10.56
CA GLU A 383 18.38 -17.33 11.06
C GLU A 383 18.12 -17.97 12.44
N GLY A 384 17.39 -17.28 13.32
CA GLY A 384 16.99 -17.81 14.63
C GLY A 384 15.99 -18.95 14.48
N LEU A 385 15.02 -18.79 13.57
CA LEU A 385 14.04 -19.82 13.23
C LEU A 385 14.73 -21.05 12.63
N ALA A 386 15.62 -20.87 11.66
CA ALA A 386 16.35 -21.94 11.00
C ALA A 386 17.19 -22.74 12.01
N ALA A 387 17.92 -22.04 12.89
CA ALA A 387 18.71 -22.68 13.94
C ALA A 387 17.84 -23.52 14.89
N PHE A 388 16.69 -22.98 15.32
CA PHE A 388 15.76 -23.67 16.21
C PHE A 388 15.20 -24.95 15.59
N PHE A 389 14.61 -24.85 14.39
CA PHE A 389 13.99 -25.99 13.74
C PHE A 389 15.03 -27.03 13.31
N ASN A 390 16.17 -26.62 12.73
CA ASN A 390 17.25 -27.56 12.39
C ASN A 390 17.79 -28.30 13.63
N THR A 391 17.88 -27.62 14.77
CA THR A 391 18.26 -28.29 16.04
C THR A 391 17.20 -29.29 16.46
N ALA A 392 15.91 -28.96 16.34
CA ALA A 392 14.84 -29.88 16.66
C ALA A 392 14.86 -31.12 15.76
N HIS A 393 15.09 -30.93 14.46
CA HIS A 393 15.22 -32.01 13.50
C HIS A 393 16.44 -32.90 13.77
N SER A 394 17.64 -32.32 13.88
CA SER A 394 18.88 -33.09 14.03
C SER A 394 18.96 -33.85 15.36
N THR A 395 18.29 -33.37 16.39
CA THR A 395 18.21 -34.04 17.70
C THR A 395 17.00 -34.97 17.87
N GLY A 396 16.11 -35.04 16.87
CA GLY A 396 14.85 -35.78 16.97
C GLY A 396 13.91 -35.24 18.06
N PHE A 397 14.00 -33.95 18.37
CA PHE A 397 13.19 -33.30 19.40
C PHE A 397 11.74 -33.12 18.90
N THR A 398 10.77 -33.56 19.69
CA THR A 398 9.35 -33.44 19.37
C THR A 398 8.84 -32.02 19.62
N LEU A 399 8.57 -31.29 18.54
CA LEU A 399 7.85 -30.00 18.59
C LEU A 399 6.42 -30.19 19.09
N ASN A 400 5.86 -29.17 19.75
CA ASN A 400 4.43 -29.15 20.10
C ASN A 400 3.56 -28.80 18.89
N ARG A 401 2.24 -28.63 19.07
CA ARG A 401 1.32 -28.34 17.94
C ARG A 401 1.60 -26.97 17.35
N GLU A 402 1.69 -25.95 18.20
CA GLU A 402 1.83 -24.55 17.83
C GLU A 402 3.17 -24.28 17.14
N GLU A 403 4.25 -24.95 17.53
CA GLU A 403 5.56 -24.82 16.89
C GLU A 403 5.62 -25.51 15.51
N ARG A 404 4.86 -26.60 15.32
CA ARG A 404 4.69 -27.19 13.98
C ARG A 404 3.90 -26.27 13.06
N GLU A 405 2.85 -25.64 13.60
CA GLU A 405 2.08 -24.62 12.89
C GLU A 405 2.93 -23.39 12.55
N LEU A 406 3.81 -22.97 13.47
CA LEU A 406 4.81 -21.92 13.20
C LEU A 406 5.74 -22.34 12.05
N LEU A 407 6.27 -23.57 12.07
CA LEU A 407 7.14 -24.08 11.00
C LEU A 407 6.43 -24.04 9.64
N GLU A 408 5.19 -24.51 9.57
CA GLU A 408 4.37 -24.47 8.36
C GLU A 408 4.21 -23.05 7.83
N ILE A 409 3.89 -22.09 8.71
CA ILE A 409 3.74 -20.68 8.33
C ILE A 409 5.04 -20.09 7.81
N VAL A 410 6.15 -20.26 8.53
CA VAL A 410 7.42 -19.61 8.17
C VAL A 410 8.02 -20.22 6.89
N VAL A 411 7.79 -21.51 6.61
CA VAL A 411 8.15 -22.13 5.33
C VAL A 411 7.24 -21.61 4.21
N ALA A 412 5.92 -21.66 4.41
CA ALA A 412 4.95 -21.23 3.40
C ALA A 412 5.10 -19.76 3.01
N ARG A 413 5.63 -18.92 3.91
CA ARG A 413 5.86 -17.48 3.68
C ARG A 413 7.29 -17.11 3.31
N GLY A 414 8.17 -18.11 3.13
CA GLY A 414 9.54 -17.87 2.67
C GLY A 414 10.48 -17.26 3.71
N LEU A 415 10.11 -17.27 4.99
CA LEU A 415 11.03 -16.97 6.10
C LEU A 415 12.02 -18.12 6.29
N LEU A 416 11.62 -19.35 5.97
CA LEU A 416 12.50 -20.50 5.81
C LEU A 416 12.36 -21.09 4.41
N VAL A 417 13.48 -21.52 3.85
CA VAL A 417 13.55 -22.19 2.55
C VAL A 417 14.00 -23.62 2.75
N GLU A 418 13.32 -24.57 2.11
CA GLU A 418 13.72 -25.97 2.18
C GLU A 418 15.09 -26.17 1.51
N ASN A 419 15.99 -26.84 2.24
CA ASN A 419 17.29 -27.23 1.72
C ASN A 419 17.16 -28.54 0.93
N VAL A 420 17.00 -28.42 -0.38
CA VAL A 420 16.89 -29.58 -1.30
C VAL A 420 18.28 -30.19 -1.61
N GLY A 421 19.36 -29.69 -0.99
CA GLY A 421 20.73 -30.20 -1.15
C GLY A 421 21.13 -31.28 -0.14
N ASP A 422 22.13 -32.10 -0.51
CA ASP A 422 22.59 -33.32 0.18
C ASP A 422 23.25 -33.14 1.57
N GLU A 423 23.14 -31.98 2.22
CA GLU A 423 23.63 -31.81 3.60
C GLU A 423 22.64 -32.43 4.59
N ALA A 424 22.82 -33.73 4.85
CA ALA A 424 22.05 -34.48 5.84
C ALA A 424 22.12 -33.81 7.23
N GLY A 425 21.07 -33.09 7.62
CA GLY A 425 20.91 -32.56 8.99
C GLY A 425 20.38 -31.12 9.09
N THR A 426 20.33 -30.35 8.00
CA THR A 426 19.89 -28.94 7.97
C THR A 426 18.81 -28.71 6.91
N PRO A 427 17.59 -29.24 7.11
CA PRO A 427 16.52 -29.15 6.11
C PRO A 427 15.98 -27.73 5.87
N TRP A 428 16.29 -26.74 6.72
CA TRP A 428 15.83 -25.36 6.55
C TRP A 428 16.99 -24.36 6.48
N LEU A 429 17.01 -23.56 5.42
CA LEU A 429 17.87 -22.39 5.27
C LEU A 429 17.09 -21.11 5.64
N PRO A 430 17.75 -20.07 6.18
CA PRO A 430 17.10 -18.79 6.41
C PRO A 430 16.69 -18.14 5.09
N GLY A 431 15.44 -17.70 5.00
CA GLY A 431 14.92 -16.87 3.93
C GLY A 431 15.02 -15.37 4.27
N SER A 432 13.98 -14.61 3.92
CA SER A 432 13.89 -13.15 4.15
C SER A 432 12.75 -12.79 5.09
N GLY A 433 12.71 -11.55 5.59
CA GLY A 433 11.63 -11.09 6.46
C GLY A 433 11.88 -11.35 7.95
N GLY A 434 10.79 -11.56 8.67
CA GLY A 434 10.81 -11.85 10.09
C GLY A 434 9.40 -12.04 10.63
N ILE A 435 9.30 -12.56 11.86
CA ILE A 435 8.03 -12.76 12.53
C ILE A 435 7.99 -12.01 13.85
N LEU A 436 6.92 -11.26 14.05
CA LEU A 436 6.63 -10.46 15.22
C LEU A 436 5.34 -10.96 15.87
N SER A 437 5.20 -10.77 17.17
CA SER A 437 4.08 -11.35 17.91
C SER A 437 3.67 -10.47 19.08
N ILE A 438 2.35 -10.29 19.21
CA ILE A 438 1.69 -9.54 20.29
C ILE A 438 0.48 -10.33 20.81
N SER A 439 -0.07 -9.91 21.94
CA SER A 439 -1.21 -10.55 22.60
C SER A 439 -2.34 -9.55 22.86
N GLN A 440 -3.58 -10.01 22.70
CA GLN A 440 -4.80 -9.26 23.05
C GLN A 440 -5.02 -9.12 24.57
N ASP A 441 -4.30 -9.88 25.40
CA ASP A 441 -4.30 -9.70 26.86
C ASP A 441 -3.54 -8.44 27.31
N SER A 442 -2.71 -7.87 26.43
CA SER A 442 -2.06 -6.60 26.70
C SER A 442 -3.11 -5.48 26.77
N PHE A 443 -3.16 -4.75 27.89
CA PHE A 443 -3.95 -3.53 27.94
C PHE A 443 -3.47 -2.52 26.87
N PRO A 444 -4.34 -1.63 26.37
CA PRO A 444 -4.08 -0.88 25.13
C PRO A 444 -2.74 -0.13 25.06
N ALA A 445 -2.33 0.55 26.14
CA ALA A 445 -1.09 1.30 26.14
C ALA A 445 0.16 0.39 26.16
N LEU A 446 0.12 -0.77 26.82
CA LEU A 446 1.20 -1.76 26.74
C LEU A 446 1.24 -2.39 25.35
N ARG A 447 0.09 -2.75 24.80
CA ARG A 447 -0.01 -3.32 23.44
C ARG A 447 0.60 -2.39 22.40
N ARG A 448 0.30 -1.09 22.49
CA ARG A 448 0.91 -0.07 21.62
C ARG A 448 2.42 0.00 21.81
N LEU A 449 2.91 0.07 23.06
CA LEU A 449 4.35 0.09 23.34
C LEU A 449 5.07 -1.12 22.75
N LEU A 450 4.53 -2.33 22.97
CA LEU A 450 5.08 -3.57 22.42
C LEU A 450 5.04 -3.54 20.89
N THR A 451 3.95 -3.09 20.28
CA THR A 451 3.87 -2.97 18.81
C THR A 451 4.94 -2.02 18.27
N VAL A 452 5.18 -0.87 18.91
CA VAL A 452 6.25 0.02 18.48
C VAL A 452 7.61 -0.67 18.62
N HIS A 453 7.87 -1.31 19.77
CA HIS A 453 9.11 -2.03 20.03
C HIS A 453 9.37 -3.13 18.98
N GLU A 454 8.42 -4.02 18.78
CA GLU A 454 8.51 -5.11 17.80
C GLU A 454 8.65 -4.58 16.36
N ALA A 455 7.95 -3.49 16.02
CA ALA A 455 8.08 -2.87 14.70
C ALA A 455 9.52 -2.42 14.42
N MET A 456 10.25 -1.92 15.43
CA MET A 456 11.65 -1.54 15.26
C MET A 456 12.55 -2.74 14.95
N HIS A 457 12.25 -3.93 15.50
CA HIS A 457 12.92 -5.17 15.07
C HIS A 457 12.62 -5.49 13.61
N GLY A 458 11.37 -5.33 13.18
CA GLY A 458 10.97 -5.50 11.78
C GLY A 458 11.79 -4.61 10.83
N VAL A 459 11.94 -3.32 11.16
CA VAL A 459 12.79 -2.41 10.37
C VAL A 459 14.25 -2.87 10.39
N PHE A 460 14.76 -3.26 11.56
CA PHE A 460 16.14 -3.74 11.69
C PHE A 460 16.42 -5.00 10.85
N TYR A 461 15.43 -5.85 10.62
CA TYR A 461 15.55 -7.04 9.76
C TYR A 461 15.56 -6.66 8.27
N GLU A 462 14.66 -5.76 7.86
CA GLU A 462 14.43 -5.43 6.44
C GLU A 462 15.32 -4.31 5.90
N GLU A 463 15.91 -3.47 6.76
CA GLU A 463 16.74 -2.33 6.36
C GLU A 463 18.23 -2.54 6.71
N PRO A 464 19.04 -3.15 5.82
CA PRO A 464 20.46 -3.39 6.08
C PRO A 464 21.26 -2.12 6.37
N ALA A 465 20.89 -0.98 5.79
CA ALA A 465 21.58 0.29 6.01
C ALA A 465 21.34 0.80 7.44
N PHE A 466 20.08 0.85 7.88
CA PHE A 466 19.73 1.18 9.27
C PHE A 466 20.39 0.22 10.26
N ARG A 467 20.34 -1.09 9.98
CA ARG A 467 21.02 -2.11 10.81
C ARG A 467 22.52 -1.85 10.94
N ARG A 468 23.21 -1.51 9.84
CA ARG A 468 24.63 -1.14 9.89
C ARG A 468 24.87 0.09 10.76
N THR A 469 24.05 1.14 10.62
CA THR A 469 24.16 2.34 11.47
C THR A 469 24.04 2.00 12.95
N ALA A 470 23.11 1.12 13.33
CA ALA A 470 22.96 0.70 14.72
C ALA A 470 24.20 -0.06 15.25
N PHE A 471 24.78 -0.96 14.44
CA PHE A 471 26.03 -1.63 14.79
C PHE A 471 27.21 -0.66 14.90
N ASP A 472 27.35 0.24 13.94
CA ASP A 472 28.43 1.24 13.93
C ASP A 472 28.31 2.17 15.13
N TYR A 473 27.10 2.59 15.49
CA TYR A 473 26.86 3.40 16.68
C TYR A 473 27.24 2.64 17.95
N TRP A 474 26.84 1.38 18.07
CA TRP A 474 27.16 0.54 19.22
C TRP A 474 28.67 0.31 19.37
N ASP A 475 29.36 -0.05 18.29
CA ASP A 475 30.78 -0.42 18.33
C ASP A 475 31.71 0.79 18.42
N HIS A 476 31.37 1.87 17.72
CA HIS A 476 32.31 2.96 17.44
C HIS A 476 31.92 4.31 18.04
N VAL A 477 30.64 4.53 18.35
CA VAL A 477 30.18 5.79 18.96
C VAL A 477 30.00 5.67 20.46
N LEU A 478 29.37 4.58 20.94
CA LEU A 478 29.29 4.34 22.37
C LEU A 478 30.69 4.10 22.95
N THR A 479 30.94 4.72 24.10
CA THR A 479 32.09 4.36 24.93
C THR A 479 31.87 2.99 25.58
N GLN A 480 32.96 2.39 26.09
CA GLN A 480 32.85 1.15 26.85
C GLN A 480 31.88 1.28 28.04
N ARG A 481 31.91 2.41 28.76
CA ARG A 481 31.03 2.62 29.93
C ARG A 481 29.55 2.75 29.53
N GLU A 482 29.27 3.39 28.40
CA GLU A 482 27.88 3.46 27.88
C GLU A 482 27.40 2.06 27.46
N ARG A 483 28.23 1.27 26.77
CA ARG A 483 27.90 -0.14 26.45
C ARG A 483 27.68 -1.00 27.70
N GLU A 484 28.51 -0.84 28.72
CA GLU A 484 28.35 -1.56 30.00
C GLU A 484 27.02 -1.26 30.68
N PHE A 485 26.49 -0.03 30.58
CA PHE A 485 25.14 0.29 31.07
C PHE A 485 24.06 -0.48 30.31
N TRP A 486 24.16 -0.55 28.98
CA TRP A 486 23.21 -1.31 28.16
C TRP A 486 23.28 -2.80 28.44
N GLN A 487 24.47 -3.38 28.51
CA GLN A 487 24.66 -4.78 28.88
C GLN A 487 24.13 -5.08 30.29
N LEU A 488 24.29 -4.15 31.24
CA LEU A 488 23.70 -4.26 32.57
C LEU A 488 22.17 -4.28 32.50
N PHE A 489 21.58 -3.36 31.74
CA PHE A 489 20.14 -3.29 31.52
C PHE A 489 19.58 -4.57 30.89
N PHE A 490 20.19 -5.05 29.80
CA PHE A 490 19.75 -6.25 29.11
C PHE A 490 19.97 -7.52 29.94
N SER A 491 21.09 -7.64 30.66
CA SER A 491 21.28 -8.76 31.58
C SER A 491 20.27 -8.75 32.73
N TRP A 492 19.87 -7.58 33.25
CA TRP A 492 18.79 -7.47 34.25
C TRP A 492 17.45 -7.95 33.68
N MET A 493 17.21 -7.68 32.40
CA MET A 493 16.05 -8.18 31.66
C MET A 493 16.15 -9.67 31.28
N THR A 494 17.26 -10.37 31.55
CA THR A 494 17.54 -11.79 31.25
C THR A 494 18.02 -12.14 29.84
N TYR A 495 18.34 -11.13 29.03
CA TYR A 495 19.05 -11.35 27.76
C TYR A 495 20.51 -11.74 28.00
N ASP A 496 21.14 -12.38 27.01
CA ASP A 496 22.57 -12.66 27.03
C ASP A 496 23.41 -11.45 26.62
N PRO A 497 24.20 -10.86 27.54
CA PRO A 497 25.04 -9.70 27.22
C PRO A 497 26.21 -10.00 26.27
N ASP A 498 26.52 -11.28 26.04
CA ASP A 498 27.63 -11.72 25.18
C ASP A 498 27.19 -11.90 23.70
N ASP A 499 25.88 -11.94 23.43
CA ASP A 499 25.36 -11.95 22.05
C ASP A 499 25.30 -10.53 21.48
N ARG A 500 26.34 -10.16 20.72
CA ARG A 500 26.45 -8.83 20.10
C ARG A 500 25.25 -8.49 19.20
N TYR A 501 24.71 -9.46 18.45
CA TYR A 501 23.59 -9.17 17.56
C TYR A 501 22.35 -8.84 18.38
N LEU A 502 22.04 -9.65 19.39
CA LEU A 502 20.94 -9.44 20.31
C LEU A 502 21.05 -8.07 21.00
N MET A 503 22.24 -7.73 21.53
CA MET A 503 22.45 -6.45 22.20
C MET A 503 22.18 -5.24 21.30
N VAL A 504 22.66 -5.26 20.05
CA VAL A 504 22.43 -4.15 19.11
C VAL A 504 20.97 -4.08 18.66
N ASN A 505 20.35 -5.23 18.40
CA ASN A 505 18.95 -5.32 17.99
C ASN A 505 18.00 -4.79 19.09
N GLU A 506 18.26 -5.13 20.35
CA GLU A 506 17.51 -4.63 21.51
C GLU A 506 17.81 -3.15 21.79
N PHE A 507 19.08 -2.73 21.67
CA PHE A 507 19.50 -1.34 21.85
C PHE A 507 18.71 -0.36 20.98
N GLN A 508 18.60 -0.64 19.69
CA GLN A 508 17.87 0.23 18.79
C GLN A 508 16.35 0.20 19.08
N ALA A 509 15.78 -0.98 19.34
CA ALA A 509 14.34 -1.11 19.57
C ALA A 509 13.91 -0.39 20.86
N TYR A 510 14.64 -0.59 21.95
CA TYR A 510 14.39 0.09 23.22
C TYR A 510 14.60 1.60 23.14
N LEU A 511 15.57 2.09 22.34
CA LEU A 511 15.75 3.52 22.13
C LEU A 511 14.59 4.13 21.34
N LEU A 512 14.15 3.45 20.28
CA LEU A 512 13.19 3.95 19.29
C LEU A 512 11.74 3.54 19.57
N GLN A 513 11.46 2.77 20.63
CA GLN A 513 10.07 2.51 21.06
C GLN A 513 9.36 3.77 21.61
N GLN A 514 10.10 4.86 21.80
CA GLN A 514 9.58 6.17 22.18
C GLN A 514 10.23 7.27 21.33
N GLY A 515 9.63 8.46 21.34
CA GLY A 515 10.24 9.64 20.74
C GLY A 515 11.51 10.09 21.47
N GLU A 516 12.43 10.71 20.73
CA GLU A 516 13.78 11.12 21.17
C GLU A 516 13.79 11.86 22.53
N ALA A 517 12.86 12.81 22.71
CA ALA A 517 12.77 13.64 23.91
C ALA A 517 12.53 12.84 25.21
N ASN A 518 11.97 11.64 25.09
CA ASN A 518 11.66 10.78 26.23
C ASN A 518 12.80 9.83 26.61
N ALA A 519 13.83 9.70 25.76
CA ALA A 519 14.90 8.73 25.97
C ALA A 519 15.65 8.95 27.29
N ASN A 520 15.99 10.20 27.64
CA ASN A 520 16.74 10.46 28.87
C ASN A 520 15.90 10.26 30.14
N TRP A 521 14.62 10.64 30.12
CA TRP A 521 13.74 10.34 31.24
C TRP A 521 13.59 8.82 31.43
N TYR A 522 13.41 8.07 30.34
CA TYR A 522 13.26 6.62 30.41
C TYR A 522 14.53 5.95 30.94
N PHE A 523 15.68 6.16 30.29
CA PHE A 523 16.91 5.44 30.65
C PHE A 523 17.67 6.08 31.82
N GLY A 524 17.85 7.40 31.77
CA GLY A 524 18.65 8.15 32.75
C GLY A 524 17.95 8.36 34.09
N THR A 525 16.61 8.26 34.14
CA THR A 525 15.84 8.32 35.40
C THR A 525 15.21 6.97 35.72
N ARG A 526 14.19 6.55 34.97
CA ARG A 526 13.35 5.40 35.34
C ARG A 526 14.12 4.07 35.35
N THR A 527 14.89 3.78 34.31
CA THR A 527 15.67 2.55 34.21
C THR A 527 16.87 2.57 35.15
N ALA A 528 17.58 3.70 35.25
CA ALA A 528 18.65 3.87 36.21
C ALA A 528 18.19 3.61 37.66
N ASP A 529 17.04 4.14 38.07
CA ASP A 529 16.45 3.89 39.41
C ASP A 529 16.19 2.40 39.66
N ARG A 530 15.62 1.72 38.66
CA ARG A 530 15.35 0.28 38.72
C ARG A 530 16.63 -0.54 38.82
N LEU A 531 17.64 -0.22 38.03
CA LEU A 531 18.94 -0.90 38.05
C LEU A 531 19.68 -0.66 39.37
N ARG A 532 19.66 0.56 39.91
CA ARG A 532 20.25 0.86 41.23
C ARG A 532 19.56 0.06 42.33
N THR A 533 18.24 -0.09 42.25
CA THR A 533 17.45 -0.86 43.22
C THR A 533 17.73 -2.36 43.11
N ALA A 534 17.75 -2.90 41.89
CA ALA A 534 17.96 -4.32 41.63
C ALA A 534 19.42 -4.76 41.85
N GLN A 535 20.39 -3.86 41.60
CA GLN A 535 21.82 -4.15 41.67
C GLN A 535 22.59 -3.03 42.40
N PRO A 536 22.42 -2.89 43.73
CA PRO A 536 23.02 -1.79 44.51
C PRO A 536 24.54 -1.68 44.38
N HIS A 537 25.24 -2.80 44.20
CA HIS A 537 26.69 -2.85 44.00
C HIS A 537 27.17 -2.21 42.68
N ARG A 538 26.26 -1.96 41.72
CA ARG A 538 26.51 -1.25 40.45
C ARG A 538 26.07 0.21 40.48
N ALA A 539 25.50 0.69 41.59
CA ALA A 539 24.93 2.03 41.66
C ALA A 539 25.96 3.13 41.36
N GLU A 540 27.19 2.99 41.87
CA GLU A 540 28.26 3.95 41.61
C GLU A 540 28.65 4.00 40.13
N SER A 541 28.80 2.84 39.47
CA SER A 541 29.08 2.81 38.03
C SER A 541 27.97 3.46 37.19
N ILE A 542 26.70 3.27 37.58
CA ILE A 542 25.55 3.90 36.93
C ILE A 542 25.61 5.42 37.13
N ASN A 543 25.83 5.89 38.36
CA ASN A 543 25.92 7.32 38.65
C ASN A 543 27.07 8.00 37.90
N LEU A 544 28.23 7.33 37.83
CA LEU A 544 29.38 7.81 37.06
C LEU A 544 29.11 7.87 35.57
N MET A 545 28.39 6.90 35.00
CA MET A 545 27.97 6.93 33.60
C MET A 545 27.05 8.13 33.33
N LEU A 546 26.01 8.30 34.14
CA LEU A 546 25.04 9.39 33.96
C LEU A 546 25.65 10.78 34.17
N ARG A 547 26.62 10.91 35.09
CA ARG A 547 27.35 12.15 35.31
C ARG A 547 28.27 12.50 34.14
N ASP A 548 29.01 11.51 33.63
CA ASP A 548 30.02 11.74 32.59
C ASP A 548 29.38 11.82 31.18
N TYR A 549 28.21 11.21 31.00
CA TYR A 549 27.50 11.15 29.71
C TYR A 549 25.99 11.49 29.85
N PRO A 550 25.62 12.69 30.33
CA PRO A 550 24.23 13.03 30.67
C PRO A 550 23.26 13.01 29.49
N ASP A 551 23.77 13.18 28.27
CA ASP A 551 22.97 13.22 27.04
C ASP A 551 23.07 11.95 26.19
N THR A 552 23.72 10.88 26.69
CA THR A 552 24.00 9.67 25.89
C THR A 552 22.76 9.10 25.20
N PHE A 553 21.65 9.02 25.92
CA PHE A 553 20.42 8.42 25.41
C PHE A 553 19.73 9.27 24.35
N ILE A 554 19.73 10.60 24.51
CA ILE A 554 19.15 11.51 23.52
C ILE A 554 20.02 11.53 22.26
N ARG A 555 21.35 11.59 22.41
CA ARG A 555 22.27 11.53 21.27
C ARG A 555 22.10 10.23 20.48
N ALA A 556 22.00 9.10 21.18
CA ALA A 556 21.79 7.80 20.57
C ALA A 556 20.43 7.72 19.87
N ALA A 557 19.35 8.14 20.55
CA ALA A 557 18.02 8.17 19.95
C ALA A 557 17.98 9.05 18.70
N ALA A 558 18.53 10.26 18.74
CA ALA A 558 18.56 11.18 17.59
C ALA A 558 19.36 10.62 16.41
N ALA A 559 20.54 10.03 16.67
CA ALA A 559 21.37 9.45 15.61
C ALA A 559 20.68 8.26 14.93
N LEU A 560 20.08 7.36 15.71
CA LEU A 560 19.34 6.23 15.17
C LEU A 560 18.05 6.65 14.48
N ASN A 561 17.35 7.66 15.02
CA ASN A 561 16.11 8.14 14.43
C ASN A 561 16.33 8.83 13.08
N GLU A 562 17.45 9.55 12.91
CA GLU A 562 17.84 10.11 11.62
C GLU A 562 18.04 9.01 10.57
N SER A 563 18.77 7.94 10.92
CA SER A 563 18.95 6.80 10.00
C SER A 563 17.65 6.04 9.77
N LEU A 564 16.82 5.85 10.80
CA LEU A 564 15.50 5.24 10.66
C LEU A 564 14.66 6.00 9.64
N PHE A 565 14.61 7.33 9.75
CA PHE A 565 13.84 8.17 8.83
C PHE A 565 14.38 8.09 7.40
N GLN A 566 15.71 8.13 7.22
CA GLN A 566 16.32 8.05 5.90
C GLN A 566 15.98 6.76 5.15
N GLU A 567 16.05 5.62 5.82
CA GLU A 567 15.80 4.32 5.18
C GLU A 567 14.30 4.01 5.07
N SER A 568 13.50 4.34 6.08
CA SER A 568 12.11 3.87 6.20
C SER A 568 11.02 4.95 6.08
N GLY A 569 11.37 6.23 6.28
CA GLY A 569 10.42 7.32 6.49
C GLY A 569 9.67 7.25 7.83
N MET A 570 10.06 6.37 8.75
CA MET A 570 9.49 6.27 10.09
C MET A 570 10.29 7.10 11.09
N VAL A 571 9.66 7.38 12.23
CA VAL A 571 10.32 7.99 13.38
C VAL A 571 10.05 7.16 14.63
N GLY A 572 10.97 7.20 15.59
CA GLY A 572 10.88 6.50 16.86
C GLY A 572 9.60 6.87 17.62
N GLY A 573 8.96 5.87 18.22
CA GLY A 573 7.68 5.99 18.89
C GLY A 573 6.46 5.95 17.96
N ASP A 574 6.67 6.01 16.64
CA ASP A 574 5.57 6.23 15.70
C ASP A 574 5.76 5.53 14.32
N PRO A 575 5.75 4.19 14.29
CA PRO A 575 5.80 3.40 13.05
C PRO A 575 4.46 3.37 12.30
N PHE A 576 3.44 4.07 12.79
CA PHE A 576 2.09 4.09 12.23
C PHE A 576 2.02 4.99 10.99
N CYS A 577 1.10 4.70 10.08
CA CYS A 577 0.76 5.55 8.93
C CYS A 577 -0.61 6.20 9.12
N LEU A 578 -1.52 5.56 9.86
CA LEU A 578 -2.83 6.10 10.19
C LEU A 578 -2.89 6.43 11.67
N ARG A 579 -3.70 7.44 12.00
CA ARG A 579 -4.08 7.75 13.37
C ARG A 579 -5.50 8.33 13.38
N PRO A 580 -6.42 7.84 14.22
CA PRO A 580 -7.71 8.48 14.34
C PRO A 580 -7.56 9.91 14.90
N LEU A 581 -8.30 10.85 14.30
CA LEU A 581 -8.56 12.14 14.93
C LEU A 581 -9.75 11.94 15.87
N ASP A 582 -9.55 12.28 17.15
CA ASP A 582 -10.54 12.10 18.22
C ASP A 582 -11.62 13.19 18.20
#